data_AF-A0A833LJQ4-F1
#
_entry.id   AF-A0A833LJQ4-F1
#
_cell.length_a   1.000
_cell.length_b   1.000
_cell.length_c   1.000
_cell.angle_alpha   90.00
_cell.angle_beta   90.00
_cell.angle_gamma   90.00
#
_symmetry.space_group_name_H-M   'P 1'
#
loop_
_entity.id
_entity.type
_entity.pdbx_description
1 polymer ?
#
loop_
_entity_poly.entity_id
_entity_poly.type
_entity_poly.pdbx_seq_one_letter_code
_entity_poly.pdbx_strand_id
1 'polypeptide(L)'
;MTTDCPQTIGLVLAGGLATRMGGGDKALIEIGGRTILDRVLETLKPQCARILLNANGDPRRFARFGLPVIADDIPDFAGPLAGILAGLEWTAQHAPDAAWMV
;
A
#
# COMPACT_ATOMS: atom_id res chain seq x y z
N MET A 1 -17.40 22.77 -12.22
CA MET A 1 -16.83 21.77 -13.15
C MET A 1 -16.33 20.63 -12.29
N THR A 2 -17.17 19.63 -12.07
CA THR A 2 -16.72 18.35 -11.49
C THR A 2 -16.10 17.57 -12.64
N THR A 3 -14.79 17.65 -12.78
CA THR A 3 -14.08 16.64 -13.56
C THR A 3 -14.28 15.34 -12.79
N ASP A 4 -15.14 14.46 -13.30
CA ASP A 4 -15.24 13.10 -12.78
C ASP A 4 -13.86 12.47 -12.89
N CYS A 5 -13.14 12.44 -11.77
CA CYS A 5 -11.86 11.77 -11.72
C CYS A 5 -12.15 10.27 -11.76
N PRO A 6 -11.54 9.51 -12.67
CA PRO A 6 -11.75 8.07 -12.73
C PRO A 6 -11.44 7.43 -11.37
N GLN A 7 -12.27 6.46 -10.97
CA GLN A 7 -12.10 5.76 -9.70
C GLN A 7 -10.72 5.11 -9.65
N THR A 8 -9.90 5.57 -8.72
CA THR A 8 -8.48 5.19 -8.58
C THR A 8 -8.24 4.53 -7.23
N ILE A 9 -7.57 3.38 -7.23
CA ILE A 9 -7.13 2.67 -6.03
C ILE A 9 -5.66 2.98 -5.77
N GLY A 10 -5.31 3.39 -4.56
CA GLY A 10 -3.91 3.57 -4.17
C GLY A 10 -3.34 2.28 -3.59
N LEU A 11 -2.12 1.90 -3.98
CA LEU A 11 -1.38 0.78 -3.44
C LEU A 11 -0.05 1.28 -2.84
N VAL A 12 0.11 1.12 -1.54
CA VAL A 12 1.40 1.39 -0.88
C VAL A 12 2.15 0.09 -0.68
N LEU A 13 3.28 -0.05 -1.37
CA LEU A 13 4.23 -1.15 -1.15
C LEU A 13 4.99 -0.90 0.16
N ALA A 14 4.49 -1.47 1.25
CA ALA A 14 5.02 -1.34 2.60
C ALA A 14 5.85 -2.55 3.06
N GLY A 15 6.01 -3.56 2.20
CA GLY A 15 6.83 -4.75 2.43
C GLY A 15 8.32 -4.57 2.07
N GLY A 16 9.04 -5.69 2.14
CA GLY A 16 10.46 -5.78 1.83
C GLY A 16 11.35 -5.88 3.08
N LEU A 17 12.62 -6.21 2.85
CA LEU A 17 13.55 -6.59 3.92
C LEU A 17 14.25 -5.42 4.62
N ALA A 18 14.15 -4.20 4.07
CA ALA A 18 14.83 -3.00 4.58
C ALA A 18 16.31 -3.18 4.95
N THR A 19 17.04 -4.06 4.23
CA THR A 19 18.40 -4.51 4.60
C THR A 19 19.42 -3.40 4.76
N ARG A 20 19.31 -2.33 3.95
CA ARG A 20 20.20 -1.15 4.02
C ARG A 20 19.90 -0.22 5.21
N MET A 21 18.77 -0.42 5.89
CA MET A 21 18.33 0.38 7.04
C MET A 21 18.27 -0.43 8.34
N GLY A 22 19.01 -1.55 8.40
CA GLY A 22 19.09 -2.39 9.60
C GLY A 22 17.94 -3.38 9.77
N GLY A 23 17.09 -3.56 8.74
CA GLY A 23 15.90 -4.40 8.80
C GLY A 23 14.66 -3.70 9.34
N GLY A 24 13.57 -4.45 9.49
CA GLY A 24 12.29 -3.95 10.01
C GLY A 24 11.44 -3.18 8.98
N ASP A 25 10.39 -2.51 9.47
CA ASP A 25 9.39 -1.88 8.62
C ASP A 25 9.77 -0.46 8.24
N LYS A 26 10.41 -0.31 7.07
CA LYS A 26 10.76 1.00 6.50
C LYS A 26 9.59 1.98 6.49
N ALA A 27 8.39 1.51 6.19
CA ALA A 27 7.18 2.33 6.15
C ALA A 27 6.86 2.99 7.51
N LEU A 28 7.24 2.35 8.62
CA LEU A 28 6.98 2.81 9.99
C LEU A 28 8.12 3.64 10.59
N ILE A 29 9.21 3.87 9.86
CA ILE A 29 10.28 4.76 10.33
C ILE A 29 9.75 6.18 10.48
N GLU A 30 10.03 6.79 11.63
CA GLU A 30 9.67 8.17 11.93
C GLU A 30 10.76 9.14 11.50
N ILE A 31 10.34 10.19 10.80
CA ILE A 31 11.15 11.36 10.46
C ILE A 31 10.39 12.56 11.00
N GLY A 32 10.98 13.36 11.88
CA GLY A 32 10.30 14.52 12.48
C GLY A 32 8.95 14.18 13.14
N GLY A 33 8.87 13.07 13.88
CA GLY A 33 7.69 12.67 14.66
C GLY A 33 6.50 12.13 13.85
N ARG A 34 6.67 11.86 12.56
CA ARG A 34 5.65 11.22 11.71
C ARG A 34 6.28 10.08 10.94
N THR A 35 5.54 8.99 10.69
CA THR A 35 6.09 7.89 9.88
C THR A 35 6.20 8.27 8.41
N ILE A 36 7.02 7.53 7.66
CA ILE A 36 7.03 7.61 6.19
C ILE A 36 5.63 7.28 5.65
N LEU A 37 4.98 6.25 6.20
CA LEU A 37 3.64 5.84 5.79
C LEU A 37 2.58 6.93 6.03
N ASP A 38 2.62 7.63 7.16
CA ASP A 38 1.68 8.74 7.42
C ASP A 38 1.71 9.80 6.31
N ARG A 39 2.91 10.10 5.77
CA ARG A 39 3.09 11.09 4.71
C ARG A 39 2.60 10.59 3.35
N VAL A 40 2.89 9.33 3.04
CA VAL A 40 2.41 8.71 1.80
C VAL A 40 0.89 8.67 1.79
N LEU A 41 0.27 8.27 2.90
CA LEU A 41 -1.19 8.22 3.02
C LEU A 41 -1.83 9.60 2.97
N GLU A 42 -1.24 10.61 3.60
CA GLU A 42 -1.71 12.00 3.50
C GLU A 42 -1.74 12.48 2.03
N THR A 43 -0.71 12.11 1.26
CA THR A 43 -0.59 12.47 -0.16
C THR A 43 -1.60 11.74 -1.04
N LEU A 44 -1.83 10.44 -0.80
CA LEU A 44 -2.71 9.60 -1.65
C LEU A 44 -4.20 9.80 -1.35
N LYS A 45 -4.58 10.06 -0.09
CA LYS A 45 -5.98 10.17 0.36
C LYS A 45 -6.89 11.07 -0.51
N PRO A 46 -6.48 12.30 -0.90
CA PRO A 46 -7.35 13.15 -1.71
C PRO A 46 -7.51 12.70 -3.17
N GLN A 47 -6.69 11.75 -3.64
CA GLN A 47 -6.62 11.33 -5.04
C GLN A 47 -7.19 9.92 -5.28
N CYS A 48 -7.28 9.09 -4.23
CA CYS A 48 -7.67 7.69 -4.34
C CYS A 48 -9.01 7.46 -3.63
N ALA A 49 -9.91 6.71 -4.27
CA ALA A 49 -11.19 6.30 -3.67
C ALA A 49 -10.97 5.33 -2.50
N ARG A 50 -9.95 4.46 -2.58
CA ARG A 50 -9.51 3.55 -1.52
C ARG A 50 -7.99 3.39 -1.59
N ILE A 51 -7.38 3.05 -0.46
CA ILE A 51 -5.94 2.79 -0.36
C ILE A 51 -5.70 1.42 0.28
N LEU A 52 -4.73 0.69 -0.24
CA LEU A 52 -4.27 -0.62 0.20
C LEU A 52 -2.82 -0.53 0.69
N LEU A 53 -2.47 -1.38 1.63
CA LEU A 53 -1.08 -1.64 1.99
C LEU A 53 -0.71 -3.04 1.51
N ASN A 54 0.36 -3.16 0.72
CA ASN A 54 0.97 -4.46 0.47
C ASN A 54 2.13 -4.67 1.44
N ALA A 55 2.05 -5.72 2.26
CA ALA A 55 3.11 -6.08 3.20
C ALA A 55 3.00 -7.55 3.65
N ASN A 56 4.16 -8.21 3.76
CA ASN A 56 4.26 -9.58 4.29
C ASN A 56 4.54 -9.57 5.80
N GLY A 57 4.08 -10.60 6.52
CA GLY A 57 4.22 -10.72 7.98
C GLY A 57 2.94 -10.35 8.73
N ASP A 58 3.06 -9.92 9.99
CA ASP A 58 1.89 -9.63 10.83
C ASP A 58 1.20 -8.31 10.41
N PRO A 59 -0.03 -8.34 9.87
CA PRO A 59 -0.73 -7.12 9.42
C PRO A 59 -1.12 -6.20 10.59
N ARG A 60 -1.18 -6.70 11.84
CA ARG A 60 -1.61 -5.92 13.01
C ARG A 60 -0.71 -4.72 13.29
N ARG A 61 0.54 -4.74 12.83
CA ARG A 61 1.46 -3.59 12.91
C ARG A 61 0.95 -2.34 12.18
N PHE A 62 0.05 -2.51 11.21
CA PHE A 62 -0.60 -1.42 10.48
C PHE A 62 -2.02 -1.11 10.96
N ALA A 63 -2.50 -1.75 12.05
CA ALA A 63 -3.88 -1.63 12.50
C ALA A 63 -4.31 -0.16 12.72
N ARG A 64 -3.40 0.69 13.18
CA ARG A 64 -3.66 2.13 13.41
C ARG A 64 -4.09 2.90 12.15
N PHE A 65 -3.78 2.40 10.96
CA PHE A 65 -4.11 3.05 9.70
C PHE A 65 -5.52 2.70 9.20
N GLY A 66 -6.12 1.62 9.70
CA GLY A 66 -7.46 1.18 9.30
C GLY A 66 -7.59 0.83 7.82
N LEU A 67 -6.48 0.43 7.18
CA LEU A 67 -6.43 0.08 5.76
C LEU A 67 -6.40 -1.44 5.57
N PRO A 68 -6.94 -1.97 4.45
CA PRO A 68 -6.70 -3.35 4.06
C PRO A 68 -5.19 -3.58 3.87
N VAL A 69 -4.69 -4.67 4.46
CA VAL A 69 -3.31 -5.14 4.27
C VAL A 69 -3.37 -6.43 3.48
N ILE A 70 -2.72 -6.45 2.32
CA ILE A 70 -2.60 -7.61 1.44
C ILE A 70 -1.16 -8.12 1.45
N ALA A 71 -0.98 -9.43 1.41
CA ALA A 71 0.33 -10.07 1.31
C ALA A 71 0.64 -10.44 -0.15
N ASP A 72 1.90 -10.72 -0.44
CA ASP A 72 2.27 -11.31 -1.72
C ASP A 72 1.85 -12.78 -1.75
N ASP A 73 1.29 -13.23 -2.87
CA ASP A 73 1.01 -14.66 -3.11
C ASP A 73 2.25 -15.41 -3.60
N ILE A 74 3.27 -14.69 -4.07
CA ILE A 74 4.53 -15.26 -4.56
C ILE A 74 5.52 -15.38 -3.38
N PRO A 75 6.06 -16.59 -3.11
CA PRO A 75 7.04 -16.81 -2.05
C PRO A 75 8.34 -16.00 -2.22
N ASP A 76 9.19 -16.06 -1.20
CA ASP A 76 10.60 -15.65 -1.24
C ASP A 76 10.89 -14.18 -1.56
N PHE A 77 9.96 -13.27 -1.22
CA PHE A 77 10.13 -11.83 -1.46
C PHE A 77 10.47 -11.54 -2.92
N ALA A 78 9.65 -12.02 -3.85
CA ALA A 78 9.80 -11.87 -5.30
C ALA A 78 9.89 -10.42 -5.82
N GLY A 79 9.82 -9.45 -4.91
CA GLY A 79 10.12 -8.05 -5.16
C GLY A 79 8.86 -7.22 -5.42
N PRO A 80 9.03 -5.94 -5.80
CA PRO A 80 7.92 -4.99 -5.91
C PRO A 80 6.81 -5.41 -6.88
N LEU A 81 7.14 -6.18 -7.92
CA LEU A 81 6.15 -6.65 -8.90
C LEU A 81 5.15 -7.64 -8.30
N ALA A 82 5.56 -8.45 -7.31
CA ALA A 82 4.64 -9.35 -6.61
C ALA A 82 3.59 -8.56 -5.83
N GLY A 83 4.00 -7.49 -5.16
CA GLY A 83 3.08 -6.60 -4.46
C GLY A 83 2.13 -5.86 -5.39
N ILE A 84 2.59 -5.44 -6.57
CA ILE A 84 1.74 -4.84 -7.61
C ILE A 84 0.71 -5.86 -8.11
N LEU A 85 1.11 -7.11 -8.36
CA LEU A 85 0.20 -8.18 -8.76
C LEU A 85 -0.91 -8.39 -7.70
N ALA A 86 -0.53 -8.54 -6.43
CA ALA A 86 -1.49 -8.70 -5.34
C ALA A 86 -2.48 -7.52 -5.27
N GLY A 87 -2.00 -6.29 -5.49
CA GLY A 87 -2.86 -5.10 -5.54
C GLY A 87 -3.83 -5.10 -6.71
N LEU A 88 -3.38 -5.52 -7.90
CA LEU A 88 -4.23 -5.65 -9.09
C LEU A 88 -5.30 -6.72 -8.90
N GLU A 89 -4.94 -7.87 -8.34
CA GLU A 89 -5.87 -8.97 -8.06
C GLU A 89 -6.93 -8.55 -7.03
N TRP A 90 -6.51 -7.89 -5.94
CA TRP A 90 -7.44 -7.34 -4.97
C TRP A 90 -8.39 -6.33 -5.62
N THR A 91 -7.86 -5.45 -6.49
CA THR A 91 -8.64 -4.42 -7.18
C THR A 91 -9.67 -5.05 -8.11
N ALA A 92 -9.29 -6.04 -8.91
CA ALA A 92 -10.20 -6.78 -9.79
C ALA A 92 -11.35 -7.45 -9.01
N GLN A 93 -11.09 -7.93 -7.79
CA GLN A 93 -12.10 -8.60 -6.96
C GLN A 93 -13.02 -7.63 -6.19
N HIS A 94 -12.50 -6.49 -5.73
CA HIS A 94 -13.21 -5.61 -4.77
C HIS A 94 -13.61 -4.26 -5.34
N ALA A 95 -13.06 -3.87 -6.50
CA ALA A 95 -13.33 -2.62 -7.18
C ALA A 95 -13.20 -2.79 -8.71
N PRO A 96 -14.00 -3.69 -9.33
CA PRO A 96 -13.88 -4.03 -10.76
C PRO A 96 -14.10 -2.83 -11.69
N ASP A 97 -14.81 -1.80 -11.23
CA ASP A 97 -15.06 -0.56 -11.98
C ASP A 97 -13.96 0.50 -11.79
N ALA A 98 -12.92 0.21 -10.99
CA ALA A 98 -11.77 1.10 -10.86
C ALA A 98 -11.00 1.16 -12.18
N ALA A 99 -10.81 2.36 -12.72
CA ALA A 99 -10.08 2.54 -13.96
C ALA A 99 -8.56 2.46 -13.75
N TRP A 100 -8.08 2.81 -12.56
CA TRP A 100 -6.65 2.90 -12.26
C TRP A 100 -6.28 2.33 -10.90
N MET A 101 -5.06 1.80 -10.82
CA MET A 101 -4.35 1.58 -9.58
C MET A 101 -3.01 2.33 -9.65
N VAL A 102 -2.67 3.06 -8.58
CA VAL A 102 -1.44 3.87 -8.46
C VAL A 102 -0.61 3.47 -7.25
#